data_AF-A0A7X8V398-F1
#
_entry.id   AF-A0A7X8V398-F1
#
_cell.length_a   1.000
_cell.length_b   1.000
_cell.length_c   1.000
_cell.angle_alpha   90.00
_cell.angle_beta   90.00
_cell.angle_gamma   90.00
#
_symmetry.space_group_name_H-M   'P 1'
#
loop_
_entity.id
_entity.type
_entity.pdbx_description
1 polymer ?
#
loop_
_entity_poly.entity_id
_entity_poly.type
_entity_poly.pdbx_seq_one_letter_code
_entity_poly.pdbx_strand_id
1 'polypeptide(L)'
;AAHPAAAPVLANPALNLSELFGESLVVYPDILLADGDIIPIGSVFLKVRHTPGHSPGGICLFGPGLVFTGDLIFAGSVGRTDLPGGDPAALVRSIKELMQLPDETKLLPGHGPSTTVGRERLTNPFLKETDEDGWLWHPD
;
A
#
# COMPACT_ATOMS: atom_id res chain seq x y z
N ALA A 1 6.40 -13.62 5.04
CA ALA A 1 7.25 -12.79 4.15
C ALA A 1 6.95 -11.31 4.39
N ALA A 2 7.93 -10.41 4.28
CA ALA A 2 7.73 -8.96 4.43
C ALA A 2 8.81 -8.16 3.69
N HIS A 3 8.58 -6.88 3.42
CA HIS A 3 9.64 -5.99 2.93
C HIS A 3 10.71 -5.76 4.00
N PRO A 4 12.01 -5.61 3.65
CA PRO A 4 13.07 -5.33 4.63
C PRO A 4 12.77 -4.14 5.56
N ALA A 5 12.13 -3.09 5.06
CA ALA A 5 11.74 -1.93 5.86
C ALA A 5 10.64 -2.22 6.91
N ALA A 6 9.93 -3.35 6.81
CA ALA A 6 8.99 -3.79 7.84
C ALA A 6 9.68 -4.46 9.03
N ALA A 7 10.88 -5.03 8.84
CA ALA A 7 11.53 -5.86 9.86
C ALA A 7 11.76 -5.12 11.19
N PRO A 8 12.22 -3.85 11.22
CA PRO A 8 12.36 -3.11 12.49
C PRO A 8 11.04 -2.89 13.23
N VAL A 9 9.94 -2.69 12.49
CA VAL A 9 8.60 -2.49 13.06
C VAL A 9 8.10 -3.81 13.66
N LEU A 10 8.18 -4.90 12.90
CA LEU A 10 7.72 -6.23 13.33
C LEU A 10 8.47 -6.76 14.55
N ALA A 11 9.76 -6.45 14.67
CA ALA A 11 10.61 -6.89 15.78
C ALA A 11 10.43 -6.06 17.07
N ASN A 12 9.60 -5.01 17.07
CA ASN A 12 9.40 -4.14 18.21
C ASN A 12 7.90 -4.04 18.57
N PRO A 13 7.47 -4.60 19.72
CA PRO A 13 6.07 -4.60 20.15
C PRO A 13 5.40 -3.22 20.24
N ALA A 14 6.17 -2.18 20.57
CA ALA A 14 5.65 -0.81 20.61
C ALA A 14 5.42 -0.25 19.20
N LEU A 15 6.24 -0.64 18.22
CA LEU A 15 6.11 -0.18 16.84
C LEU A 15 5.07 -0.98 16.04
N ASN A 16 4.97 -2.29 16.26
CA ASN A 16 3.93 -3.13 15.64
C ASN A 16 2.57 -3.04 16.35
N LEU A 17 2.50 -2.23 17.42
CA LEU A 17 1.29 -1.91 18.19
C LEU A 17 0.68 -3.08 18.97
N SER A 18 1.36 -4.24 19.09
CA SER A 18 0.81 -5.36 19.84
C SER A 18 0.59 -5.02 21.32
N GLU A 19 1.42 -4.14 21.89
CA GLU A 19 1.32 -3.76 23.32
C GLU A 19 0.00 -3.04 23.62
N LEU A 20 -0.55 -2.31 22.65
CA LEU A 20 -1.87 -1.67 22.79
C LEU A 20 -3.00 -2.68 22.96
N PHE A 21 -2.76 -3.93 22.57
CA PHE A 21 -3.69 -5.05 22.72
C PHE A 21 -3.29 -6.01 23.85
N GLY A 22 -2.34 -5.62 24.70
CA GLY A 22 -1.89 -6.41 25.86
C GLY A 22 -0.89 -7.51 25.52
N GLU A 23 -0.30 -7.48 24.33
CA GLU A 23 0.64 -8.51 23.85
C GLU A 23 2.01 -7.90 23.52
N SER A 24 3.11 -8.61 23.78
CA SER A 24 4.46 -8.17 23.39
C SER A 24 5.00 -9.04 22.26
N LEU A 25 4.39 -8.95 21.09
CA LEU A 25 4.72 -9.81 19.94
C LEU A 25 5.99 -9.31 19.25
N VAL A 26 6.91 -10.24 19.00
CA VAL A 26 8.11 -10.03 18.20
C VAL A 26 8.04 -11.00 17.03
N VAL A 27 8.03 -10.47 15.81
CA VAL A 27 7.90 -11.27 14.59
C VAL A 27 9.08 -11.01 13.68
N TYR A 28 9.68 -12.09 13.16
CA TYR A 28 10.72 -12.02 12.15
C TYR A 28 10.20 -12.62 10.84
N PRO A 29 10.33 -11.92 9.70
CA PRO A 29 9.90 -12.47 8.43
C PRO A 29 10.81 -13.62 7.99
N ASP A 30 10.24 -14.77 7.64
CA ASP A 30 11.01 -15.91 7.09
C ASP A 30 11.61 -15.60 5.71
N ILE A 31 10.97 -14.69 4.97
CA ILE A 31 11.33 -14.30 3.62
C ILE A 31 11.25 -12.79 3.52
N LEU A 32 12.31 -12.17 3.01
CA LEU A 32 12.33 -10.76 2.67
C LEU A 32 11.96 -10.57 1.20
N LEU A 33 11.07 -9.61 0.93
CA LEU A 33 10.59 -9.25 -0.41
C LEU A 33 10.98 -7.82 -0.73
N ALA A 34 11.87 -7.61 -1.71
CA ALA A 34 12.29 -6.30 -2.18
C ALA A 34 11.39 -5.81 -3.34
N ASP A 35 11.48 -4.51 -3.66
CA ASP A 35 10.86 -3.97 -4.87
C ASP A 35 11.36 -4.72 -6.12
N GLY A 36 10.43 -5.09 -6.99
CA GLY A 36 10.74 -5.79 -8.23
C GLY A 36 10.78 -7.31 -8.12
N ASP A 37 10.80 -7.88 -6.91
CA ASP A 37 10.75 -9.32 -6.70
C ASP A 37 9.49 -9.95 -7.32
N ILE A 38 9.59 -11.21 -7.73
CA ILE A 38 8.50 -11.98 -8.31
C ILE A 38 8.13 -13.13 -7.36
N ILE A 39 6.86 -13.21 -7.00
CA ILE A 39 6.29 -14.30 -6.21
C ILE A 39 5.54 -15.25 -7.15
N PRO A 40 6.05 -16.47 -7.41
CA PRO A 40 5.33 -17.47 -8.17
C PRO A 40 4.26 -18.16 -7.32
N ILE A 41 3.03 -18.25 -7.84
CA ILE A 41 1.91 -18.96 -7.24
C ILE A 41 1.26 -19.83 -8.33
N GLY A 42 1.69 -21.09 -8.42
CA GLY A 42 1.31 -21.97 -9.52
C GLY A 42 1.76 -21.36 -10.86
N SER A 43 0.80 -21.07 -11.74
CA SER A 43 1.05 -20.40 -13.04
C SER A 43 0.92 -18.88 -13.00
N VAL A 44 0.63 -18.30 -11.83
CA VAL A 44 0.48 -16.85 -11.63
C VAL A 44 1.78 -16.30 -11.06
N PHE A 45 2.17 -15.11 -11.52
CA PHE A 45 3.31 -14.38 -11.00
C PHE A 45 2.82 -13.04 -10.44
N LEU A 46 3.16 -12.75 -9.19
CA LEU A 46 2.89 -11.46 -8.57
C LEU A 46 4.19 -10.68 -8.47
N LYS A 47 4.22 -9.47 -9.02
CA LYS A 47 5.37 -8.57 -8.87
C LYS A 47 5.20 -7.72 -7.62
N VAL A 48 6.21 -7.74 -6.76
CA VAL A 48 6.29 -6.88 -5.57
C VAL A 48 6.60 -5.46 -6.02
N ARG A 49 5.86 -4.50 -5.50
CA ARG A 49 6.20 -3.07 -5.56
C ARG A 49 6.23 -2.49 -4.16
N HIS A 50 7.33 -1.84 -3.80
CA HIS A 50 7.44 -1.14 -2.52
C HIS A 50 6.60 0.12 -2.57
N THR A 51 5.64 0.23 -1.65
CA THR A 51 4.67 1.34 -1.59
C THR A 51 4.58 1.84 -0.15
N PRO A 52 5.64 2.49 0.37
CA PRO A 52 5.65 3.03 1.72
C PRO A 52 4.64 4.17 1.86
N GLY A 53 4.21 4.40 3.09
CA GLY A 53 3.30 5.48 3.41
C GLY A 53 2.47 5.15 4.62
N HIS A 54 1.56 4.18 4.50
CA HIS A 54 0.83 3.66 5.65
C HIS A 54 1.78 3.03 6.68
N SER A 55 2.79 2.32 6.20
CA SER A 55 3.90 1.79 6.98
C SER A 55 5.20 1.86 6.17
N PRO A 56 6.38 1.76 6.82
CA PRO A 56 7.67 1.81 6.11
C PRO A 56 7.86 0.66 5.11
N GLY A 57 7.29 -0.51 5.41
CA GLY A 57 7.42 -1.73 4.62
C GLY A 57 6.17 -2.11 3.81
N GLY A 58 5.24 -1.17 3.61
CA GLY A 58 4.06 -1.41 2.77
C GLY A 58 4.45 -1.84 1.37
N ILE A 59 3.78 -2.86 0.84
CA ILE A 59 3.97 -3.34 -0.53
C ILE A 59 2.63 -3.53 -1.22
N CYS A 60 2.63 -3.38 -2.53
CA CYS A 60 1.57 -3.83 -3.41
C CYS A 60 2.03 -5.06 -4.18
N LEU A 61 1.10 -5.98 -4.48
CA LEU A 61 1.36 -7.17 -5.29
C LEU A 61 0.61 -7.07 -6.62
N PHE A 62 1.36 -6.92 -7.70
CA PHE A 62 0.84 -6.70 -9.04
C PHE A 62 0.65 -8.04 -9.76
N GLY A 63 -0.58 -8.32 -10.17
CA GLY A 63 -0.94 -9.47 -11.00
C GLY A 63 -1.54 -9.04 -12.34
N PRO A 64 -1.92 -9.99 -13.20
CA PRO A 64 -2.56 -9.69 -14.48
C PRO A 64 -3.92 -9.00 -14.29
N GLY A 65 -3.99 -7.70 -14.59
CA GLY A 65 -5.22 -6.89 -14.51
C GLY A 65 -5.69 -6.55 -13.09
N LEU A 66 -4.91 -6.87 -12.05
CA LEU A 66 -5.24 -6.57 -10.67
C LEU A 66 -4.02 -6.22 -9.82
N VAL A 67 -4.25 -5.53 -8.71
CA VAL A 67 -3.23 -5.22 -7.70
C VAL A 67 -3.82 -5.46 -6.31
N PHE A 68 -3.13 -6.24 -5.48
CA PHE A 68 -3.38 -6.26 -4.05
C PHE A 68 -2.69 -5.05 -3.43
N THR A 69 -3.45 -4.10 -2.88
CA THR A 69 -2.92 -2.80 -2.48
C THR A 69 -2.57 -2.72 -0.99
N GLY A 70 -2.93 -3.75 -0.21
CA GLY A 70 -2.84 -3.68 1.25
C GLY A 70 -3.55 -2.43 1.75
N ASP A 71 -2.86 -1.68 2.60
CA ASP A 71 -3.39 -0.46 3.20
C ASP A 71 -2.88 0.81 2.53
N LEU A 72 -2.48 0.73 1.25
CA LEU A 72 -2.12 1.92 0.46
C LEU A 72 -3.37 2.75 0.09
N ILE A 73 -4.33 2.11 -0.58
CA ILE A 73 -5.57 2.73 -1.07
C ILE A 73 -6.74 1.76 -0.89
N PHE A 74 -7.90 2.32 -0.55
CA PHE A 74 -9.17 1.61 -0.34
C PHE A 74 -10.25 2.18 -1.26
N ALA A 75 -11.40 1.51 -1.36
CA ALA A 75 -12.56 2.08 -2.05
C ALA A 75 -13.04 3.38 -1.36
N GLY A 76 -12.77 4.53 -1.97
CA GLY A 76 -13.12 5.85 -1.46
C GLY A 76 -12.28 6.32 -0.27
N SER A 77 -11.12 5.71 0.00
CA SER A 77 -10.22 6.12 1.10
C SER A 77 -8.76 5.75 0.82
N VAL A 78 -7.85 6.09 1.74
CA VAL A 78 -6.40 5.80 1.67
C VAL A 78 -5.88 5.33 3.03
N GLY A 79 -4.68 4.75 3.03
CA GLY A 79 -3.98 4.38 4.27
C GLY A 79 -3.78 5.55 5.21
N ARG A 80 -4.02 5.33 6.51
CA ARG A 80 -3.65 6.31 7.56
C ARG A 80 -2.13 6.37 7.72
N THR A 81 -1.60 7.50 8.17
CA THR A 81 -0.15 7.75 8.26
C THR A 81 0.29 8.28 9.63
N ASP A 82 -0.61 8.28 10.60
CA ASP A 82 -0.40 8.82 11.95
C ASP A 82 0.14 7.79 12.97
N LEU A 83 0.29 6.52 12.55
CA LEU A 83 0.88 5.45 13.36
C LEU A 83 2.42 5.40 13.19
N PRO A 84 3.16 4.71 14.09
CA PRO A 84 4.62 4.63 14.00
C PRO A 84 5.13 4.19 12.61
N GLY A 85 5.99 5.03 12.03
CA GLY A 85 6.56 4.80 10.70
C GLY A 85 5.67 5.20 9.52
N GLY A 86 4.50 5.79 9.77
CA GLY A 86 3.67 6.40 8.73
C GLY A 86 4.35 7.64 8.11
N ASP A 87 4.19 7.81 6.80
CA ASP A 87 4.75 8.91 6.01
C ASP A 87 3.71 9.39 4.96
N PRO A 88 3.05 10.55 5.19
CA PRO A 88 2.08 11.12 4.25
C PRO A 88 2.65 11.38 2.85
N ALA A 89 3.88 11.87 2.76
CA ALA A 89 4.50 12.21 1.49
C ALA A 89 4.85 10.95 0.70
N ALA A 90 5.29 9.89 1.38
CA ALA A 90 5.51 8.58 0.76
C ALA A 90 4.19 7.95 0.30
N LEU A 91 3.13 8.02 1.11
CA LEU A 91 1.81 7.51 0.74
C LEU A 91 1.33 8.16 -0.56
N VAL A 92 1.42 9.50 -0.64
CA VAL A 92 1.08 10.29 -1.84
C VAL A 92 1.88 9.83 -3.05
N ARG A 93 3.21 9.66 -2.93
CA ARG A 93 4.05 9.16 -4.05
C ARG A 93 3.64 7.77 -4.50
N SER A 94 3.43 6.85 -3.56
CA SER A 94 3.01 5.47 -3.84
C SER A 94 1.66 5.42 -4.54
N ILE A 95 0.70 6.25 -4.12
CA ILE A 95 -0.61 6.38 -4.77
C ILE A 95 -0.46 6.99 -6.18
N LYS A 96 0.38 8.03 -6.36
CA LYS A 96 0.68 8.62 -7.68
C LYS A 96 1.13 7.57 -8.68
N GLU A 97 2.04 6.69 -8.28
CA GLU A 97 2.53 5.60 -9.13
C GLU A 97 1.42 4.58 -9.44
N LEU A 98 0.61 4.20 -8.45
CA LEU A 98 -0.51 3.26 -8.65
C LEU A 98 -1.57 3.82 -9.61
N MET A 99 -1.84 5.12 -9.57
CA MET A 99 -2.84 5.78 -10.43
C MET A 99 -2.38 5.94 -11.89
N GLN A 100 -1.14 5.56 -12.24
CA GLN A 100 -0.67 5.51 -13.64
C GLN A 100 -1.13 4.24 -14.38
N LEU A 101 -1.76 3.30 -13.67
CA LEU A 101 -2.27 2.07 -14.26
C LEU A 101 -3.55 2.30 -15.09
N PRO A 102 -3.90 1.36 -15.99
CA PRO A 102 -5.17 1.40 -16.73
C PRO A 102 -6.38 1.45 -15.78
N ASP A 103 -7.43 2.17 -16.18
CA ASP A 103 -8.60 2.43 -15.35
C ASP A 103 -9.38 1.16 -14.97
N GLU A 104 -9.33 0.13 -15.81
CA GLU A 104 -9.90 -1.19 -15.58
C GLU A 104 -9.13 -2.04 -14.56
N THR A 105 -7.93 -1.61 -14.16
CA THR A 105 -7.12 -2.35 -13.18
C THR A 105 -7.87 -2.48 -11.86
N LYS A 106 -8.11 -3.72 -11.45
CA LYS A 106 -8.83 -4.02 -10.20
C LYS A 106 -7.91 -3.82 -9.01
N LEU A 107 -8.35 -3.03 -8.04
CA LEU A 107 -7.66 -2.85 -6.77
C LEU A 107 -8.32 -3.73 -5.71
N LEU A 108 -7.51 -4.53 -5.01
CA LEU A 108 -7.91 -5.44 -3.94
C LEU A 108 -7.25 -4.98 -2.62
N PRO A 109 -7.91 -4.11 -1.84
CA PRO A 109 -7.34 -3.57 -0.62
C PRO A 109 -7.27 -4.58 0.52
N GLY A 110 -6.47 -4.28 1.55
CA GLY A 110 -6.41 -5.03 2.79
C GLY A 110 -7.72 -4.98 3.60
N HIS A 111 -8.50 -3.90 3.40
CA HIS A 111 -9.76 -3.67 4.08
C HIS A 111 -10.85 -3.11 3.14
N GLY A 112 -12.11 -3.45 3.44
CA GLY A 112 -13.25 -2.97 2.67
C GLY A 112 -13.40 -3.67 1.30
N PRO A 113 -14.25 -3.12 0.41
CA PRO A 113 -14.54 -3.75 -0.88
C PRO A 113 -13.45 -3.48 -1.92
N SER A 114 -13.40 -4.32 -2.95
CA SER A 114 -12.58 -4.06 -4.14
C SER A 114 -13.09 -2.85 -4.95
N THR A 115 -12.18 -2.20 -5.67
CA THR A 115 -12.47 -1.05 -6.55
C THR A 115 -11.63 -1.14 -7.84
N THR A 116 -11.57 -0.08 -8.64
CA THR A 116 -10.67 0.04 -9.80
C THR A 116 -9.92 1.37 -9.78
N VAL A 117 -8.80 1.43 -10.49
CA VAL A 117 -8.01 2.66 -10.65
C VAL A 117 -8.86 3.81 -11.17
N GLY A 118 -9.66 3.59 -12.22
CA GLY A 118 -10.52 4.63 -12.79
C GLY A 118 -11.60 5.11 -11.81
N ARG A 119 -12.20 4.20 -11.04
CA ARG A 119 -13.19 4.57 -10.02
C ARG A 119 -12.57 5.43 -8.93
N GLU A 120 -11.38 5.07 -8.45
CA GLU A 120 -10.72 5.86 -7.40
C GLU A 120 -10.30 7.23 -7.93
N ARG A 121 -9.69 7.33 -9.12
CA ARG A 121 -9.35 8.62 -9.74
C ARG A 121 -10.55 9.56 -9.84
N LEU A 122 -11.73 9.04 -10.20
CA LEU A 122 -12.94 9.83 -10.35
C LEU A 122 -13.65 10.18 -9.04
N THR A 123 -13.62 9.28 -8.05
CA THR A 123 -14.55 9.35 -6.91
C THR A 123 -13.88 9.42 -5.55
N ASN A 124 -12.62 9.04 -5.40
CA ASN A 124 -11.94 9.03 -4.12
C ASN A 124 -11.67 10.47 -3.65
N PRO A 125 -12.26 10.91 -2.52
CA PRO A 125 -12.12 12.30 -2.07
C PRO A 125 -10.68 12.67 -1.70
N PHE A 126 -9.86 11.68 -1.33
CA PHE A 126 -8.45 11.88 -0.96
C PHE A 126 -7.53 12.07 -2.18
N LEU A 127 -8.02 11.84 -3.40
CA LEU A 127 -7.26 12.08 -4.63
C LEU A 127 -7.57 13.43 -5.28
N LYS A 128 -8.53 14.19 -4.73
CA LYS A 128 -9.02 15.46 -5.28
C LYS A 128 -8.46 16.69 -4.59
N GLU A 129 -7.85 16.54 -3.41
CA GLU A 129 -7.14 17.63 -2.75
C GLU A 129 -5.70 17.68 -3.28
N THR A 130 -5.39 18.69 -4.10
CA THR A 130 -4.60 19.87 -3.70
C THR A 130 -4.33 20.82 -4.88
N ASP A 131 -5.00 21.96 -4.89
CA ASP A 131 -4.40 23.16 -5.44
C ASP A 131 -3.42 23.72 -4.39
N GLU A 132 -2.29 24.23 -4.88
CA GLU A 132 -1.18 24.91 -4.18
C GLU A 132 -0.28 24.11 -3.21
N ASP A 133 -0.38 22.78 -3.21
CA ASP A 133 0.80 21.89 -2.98
C ASP A 133 0.76 20.54 -3.74
N GLY A 134 -0.07 20.40 -4.79
CA GLY A 134 0.27 19.50 -5.91
C GLY A 134 -0.62 18.29 -6.22
N TRP A 135 -1.89 18.54 -6.52
CA TRP A 135 -2.83 17.61 -7.15
C TRP A 135 -3.99 18.32 -7.88
N LEU A 136 -3.86 18.36 -9.21
CA LEU A 136 -4.99 18.05 -10.09
C LEU A 136 -4.56 16.83 -10.89
N TRP A 137 -5.22 15.70 -10.67
CA TRP A 137 -5.10 14.58 -11.58
C TRP A 137 -5.85 14.94 -12.88
N HIS A 138 -5.12 15.25 -13.95
CA HIS A 138 -5.65 15.38 -15.30
C HIS A 138 -5.31 14.11 -16.09
N PRO A 139 -6.28 13.28 -16.50
CA PRO A 139 -6.07 12.40 -17.64
C PRO A 139 -5.97 13.30 -18.88
N ASP A 140 -4.85 13.23 -19.59
CA ASP A 140 -4.90 13.52 -21.03
C ASP A 140 -5.78 12.46 -21.73
#